data_AF-A0AAE0VHC4-F1
#
_entry.id   AF-A0AAE0VHC4-F1
#
_cell.length_a   1.000
_cell.length_b   1.000
_cell.length_c   1.000
_cell.angle_alpha   90.00
_cell.angle_beta   90.00
_cell.angle_gamma   90.00
#
_symmetry.space_group_name_H-M   'P 1'
#
loop_
_entity.id
_entity.type
_entity.pdbx_description
1 polymer ?
#
loop_
_entity_poly.entity_id
_entity_poly.type
_entity_poly.pdbx_seq_one_letter_code
_entity_poly.pdbx_strand_id
1 'polypeptide(L)'
;VLCRHRRATQYFIESINSACTFRGYRCKSYEDFRQGDCMPCKEWGCGYMGFHADRVKPPAETTNVKYFLKTGHSTPFCSHNYQINILFGIVSASPMEKGKVQMNLIGSRGQLGEIALTNKVNKVRVSWYPGFKPTTSQRSIYIVKLAMVKGETSKIVNFLTHNETIEAGHTQYFTAKRF
;
A
#
# COMPACT_ATOMS: atom_id res chain seq x y z
N VAL A 1 18.26 20.90 -17.34
CA VAL A 1 17.50 20.02 -16.40
C VAL A 1 16.80 20.88 -15.35
N LEU A 2 15.49 21.14 -15.47
CA LEU A 2 14.73 22.03 -14.55
C LEU A 2 13.47 21.39 -13.93
N CYS A 3 12.92 20.34 -14.56
CA CYS A 3 11.63 19.77 -14.16
C CYS A 3 11.60 19.28 -12.70
N ARG A 4 12.66 18.59 -12.22
CA ARG A 4 12.69 18.05 -10.85
C ARG A 4 12.79 19.13 -9.76
N HIS A 5 13.51 20.23 -10.01
CA HIS A 5 13.66 21.29 -9.01
C HIS A 5 12.33 22.03 -8.77
N ARG A 6 11.58 22.34 -9.85
CA ARG A 6 10.26 23.01 -9.78
C ARG A 6 9.18 22.18 -9.05
N ARG A 7 9.36 20.86 -8.89
CA ARG A 7 8.39 19.99 -8.21
C ARG A 7 8.18 20.37 -6.74
N ALA A 8 9.23 20.82 -6.04
CA ALA A 8 9.10 21.23 -4.64
C ALA A 8 8.08 22.37 -4.48
N THR A 9 8.18 23.41 -5.29
CA THR A 9 7.22 24.53 -5.32
C THR A 9 5.82 24.08 -5.72
N GLN A 10 5.70 23.22 -6.73
CA GLN A 10 4.41 22.70 -7.19
C GLN A 10 3.68 21.88 -6.11
N TYR A 11 4.40 21.01 -5.40
CA TYR A 11 3.85 20.23 -4.30
C TYR A 11 3.48 21.12 -3.10
N PHE A 12 4.30 22.14 -2.80
CA PHE A 12 3.98 23.09 -1.74
C PHE A 12 2.70 23.87 -2.05
N ILE A 13 2.53 24.38 -3.27
CA ILE A 13 1.32 25.10 -3.69
C ILE A 13 0.08 24.20 -3.58
N GLU A 14 0.13 22.96 -4.07
CA GLU A 14 -1.01 22.04 -3.97
C GLU A 14 -1.34 21.71 -2.49
N SER A 15 -0.33 21.61 -1.61
CA SER A 15 -0.54 21.27 -0.20
C SER A 15 -1.33 22.29 0.62
N ILE A 16 -1.48 23.53 0.14
CA ILE A 16 -2.17 24.60 0.89
C ILE A 16 -3.66 24.27 1.05
N ASN A 17 -4.35 24.04 -0.08
CA ASN A 17 -5.81 23.92 -0.16
C ASN A 17 -6.29 22.56 -0.72
N SER A 18 -5.40 21.58 -0.93
CA SER A 18 -5.81 20.24 -1.38
C SER A 18 -6.58 19.49 -0.28
N ALA A 19 -7.63 18.77 -0.68
CA ALA A 19 -8.31 17.80 0.18
C ALA A 19 -7.38 16.63 0.60
N CYS A 20 -6.21 16.51 -0.03
CA CYS A 20 -5.19 15.54 0.28
C CYS A 20 -4.03 16.18 1.05
N THR A 21 -3.68 15.57 2.19
CA THR A 21 -2.75 16.16 3.17
C THR A 21 -1.28 15.80 2.92
N PHE A 22 -0.93 15.17 1.78
CA PHE A 22 0.44 14.74 1.44
C PHE A 22 1.20 14.07 2.60
N ARG A 23 0.62 13.00 3.16
CA ARG A 23 1.18 12.33 4.34
C ARG A 23 2.51 11.63 4.05
N GLY A 24 3.56 12.05 4.76
CA GLY A 24 4.87 11.42 4.81
C GLY A 24 5.01 10.44 5.97
N TYR A 25 5.59 9.28 5.70
CA TYR A 25 5.86 8.22 6.67
C TYR A 25 7.27 8.36 7.21
N ARG A 26 7.42 8.43 8.54
CA ARG A 26 8.74 8.49 9.20
C ARG A 26 9.48 7.17 8.96
N CYS A 27 10.63 7.22 8.31
CA CYS A 27 11.37 6.02 7.91
C CYS A 27 12.89 6.23 7.95
N LYS A 28 13.67 5.14 8.02
CA LYS A 28 15.15 5.23 8.04
C LYS A 28 15.70 5.57 6.65
N SER A 29 15.21 4.91 5.61
CA SER A 29 15.54 5.16 4.21
C SER A 29 14.29 5.19 3.31
N TYR A 30 14.47 5.68 2.08
CA TYR A 30 13.44 5.57 1.04
C TYR A 30 13.19 4.11 0.66
N GLU A 31 14.18 3.24 0.79
CA GLU A 31 14.06 1.83 0.45
C GLU A 31 13.16 1.08 1.44
N ASP A 32 13.29 1.32 2.74
CA ASP A 32 12.39 0.78 3.77
C ASP A 32 10.95 1.28 3.57
N PHE A 33 10.78 2.56 3.18
CA PHE A 33 9.47 3.11 2.82
C PHE A 33 8.89 2.43 1.57
N ARG A 34 9.74 2.21 0.54
CA ARG A 34 9.40 1.50 -0.70
C ARG A 34 9.01 0.04 -0.46
N GLN A 35 9.64 -0.59 0.52
CA GLN A 35 9.33 -1.92 1.05
C GLN A 35 8.20 -1.92 2.08
N GLY A 36 7.58 -0.75 2.35
CA GLY A 36 6.39 -0.59 3.18
C GLY A 36 6.58 -0.88 4.68
N ASP A 37 7.81 -0.85 5.18
CA ASP A 37 8.12 -1.17 6.59
C ASP A 37 7.72 -0.08 7.57
N CYS A 38 7.48 1.13 7.06
CA CYS A 38 7.09 2.31 7.84
C CYS A 38 5.60 2.65 7.72
N MET A 39 4.77 1.66 7.32
CA MET A 39 3.30 1.78 7.26
C MET A 39 2.61 0.82 8.23
N PRO A 40 1.41 1.18 8.76
CA PRO A 40 0.74 2.48 8.62
C PRO A 40 1.38 3.57 9.52
N CYS A 41 0.77 4.75 9.64
CA CYS A 41 1.21 5.76 10.61
C CYS A 41 1.26 5.18 12.03
N LYS A 42 2.31 5.52 12.79
CA LYS A 42 2.43 5.19 14.22
C LYS A 42 1.60 6.16 15.06
N GLU A 43 1.56 5.95 16.38
CA GLU A 43 0.80 6.78 17.35
C GLU A 43 1.15 8.28 17.25
N TRP A 44 2.43 8.61 17.03
CA TRP A 44 2.94 9.96 16.77
C TRP A 44 2.48 10.57 15.42
N GLY A 45 1.61 9.89 14.69
CA GLY A 45 1.10 10.30 13.38
C GLY A 45 2.08 10.09 12.22
N CYS A 46 1.65 10.59 11.06
CA CYS A 46 2.49 10.83 9.90
C CYS A 46 2.69 12.34 9.74
N GLY A 47 3.87 12.76 9.29
CA GLY A 47 4.11 14.16 8.95
C GLY A 47 3.30 14.57 7.73
N TYR A 48 3.04 15.87 7.58
CA TYR A 48 2.45 16.44 6.37
C TYR A 48 3.57 17.10 5.54
N MET A 49 3.56 16.93 4.23
CA MET A 49 4.48 17.66 3.36
C MET A 49 3.86 18.98 2.91
N GLY A 50 4.62 20.07 3.02
CA GLY A 50 4.22 21.40 2.54
C GLY A 50 3.65 22.29 3.63
N PHE A 51 2.59 23.04 3.33
CA PHE A 51 2.07 24.14 4.15
C PHE A 51 1.67 23.72 5.58
N HIS A 52 1.11 22.52 5.74
CA HIS A 52 0.62 22.01 7.04
C HIS A 52 1.63 21.14 7.80
N ALA A 53 2.93 21.22 7.48
CA ALA A 53 3.98 20.38 8.07
C ALA A 53 4.19 20.59 9.58
N ASP A 54 3.79 21.75 10.09
CA ASP A 54 3.83 22.15 11.50
C ASP A 54 2.84 21.39 12.40
N ARG A 55 1.74 20.88 11.83
CA ARG A 55 0.65 20.23 12.58
C ARG A 55 1.03 18.91 13.26
N VAL A 56 2.13 18.28 12.86
CA VAL A 56 2.63 17.03 13.47
C VAL A 56 4.09 17.20 13.81
N LYS A 57 4.36 17.48 15.09
CA LYS A 57 5.72 17.53 15.62
C LYS A 57 6.24 16.11 15.82
N PRO A 58 7.50 15.81 15.46
CA PRO A 58 8.12 14.55 15.83
C PRO A 58 8.29 14.48 17.37
N PRO A 59 8.55 13.29 17.95
CA PRO A 59 8.85 13.16 19.36
C PRO A 59 9.95 14.11 19.82
N ALA A 60 9.88 14.55 21.09
CA ALA A 60 10.89 15.41 21.69
C ALA A 60 12.31 14.88 21.46
N GLU A 61 13.27 15.81 21.39
CA GLU A 61 14.71 15.52 21.20
C GLU A 61 15.09 14.88 19.85
N THR A 62 14.14 14.66 18.92
CA THR A 62 14.45 14.11 17.59
C THR A 62 14.70 15.20 16.54
N THR A 63 15.96 15.40 16.16
CA THR A 63 16.38 16.25 15.04
C THR A 63 16.53 15.45 13.74
N ASN A 64 16.58 16.13 12.59
CA ASN A 64 16.85 15.53 11.26
C ASN A 64 15.94 14.34 10.88
N VAL A 65 14.67 14.37 11.30
CA VAL A 65 13.71 13.29 11.06
C VAL A 65 13.33 13.20 9.58
N LYS A 66 13.53 12.01 8.98
CA LYS A 66 13.22 11.76 7.58
C LYS A 66 11.80 11.21 7.40
N TYR A 67 11.05 11.82 6.50
CA TYR A 67 9.72 11.40 6.07
C TYR A 67 9.73 11.10 4.57
N PHE A 68 8.99 10.08 4.15
CA PHE A 68 8.90 9.68 2.74
C PHE A 68 7.45 9.47 2.31
N LEU A 69 7.14 9.86 1.07
CA LEU A 69 5.86 9.62 0.42
C LEU A 69 6.08 9.42 -1.09
N LYS A 70 5.00 9.03 -1.78
CA LYS A 70 4.90 9.10 -3.24
C LYS A 70 3.92 10.19 -3.64
N THR A 71 4.12 10.73 -4.82
CA THR A 71 3.25 11.71 -5.49
C THR A 71 2.91 11.22 -6.89
N GLY A 72 1.81 11.69 -7.47
CA GLY A 72 1.48 11.50 -8.87
C GLY A 72 2.49 12.16 -9.82
N HIS A 73 2.45 11.75 -11.09
CA HIS A 73 3.32 12.31 -12.13
C HIS A 73 2.83 13.67 -12.65
N SER A 74 1.52 13.93 -12.59
CA SER A 74 0.83 15.16 -12.97
C SER A 74 -0.05 15.68 -11.83
N THR A 75 -0.62 16.88 -11.96
CA THR A 75 -1.63 17.40 -11.01
C THR A 75 -2.93 16.59 -11.12
N PRO A 76 -3.69 16.37 -10.02
CA PRO A 76 -3.27 16.55 -8.64
C PRO A 76 -2.15 15.57 -8.26
N PHE A 77 -1.07 16.08 -7.66
CA PHE A 77 0.10 15.29 -7.28
C PHE A 77 -0.14 14.41 -6.05
N CYS A 78 -1.27 14.56 -5.36
CA CYS A 78 -1.67 13.65 -4.29
C CYS A 78 -1.56 12.16 -4.70
N SER A 79 -1.04 11.34 -3.79
CA SER A 79 -1.19 9.88 -3.83
C SER A 79 -1.52 9.36 -2.44
N HIS A 80 -2.55 8.53 -2.34
CA HIS A 80 -2.84 7.79 -1.11
C HIS A 80 -1.99 6.52 -1.05
N ASN A 81 -1.56 6.12 0.15
CA ASN A 81 -0.80 4.91 0.38
C ASN A 81 -1.65 3.88 1.13
N TYR A 82 -1.71 2.68 0.58
CA TYR A 82 -2.44 1.54 1.13
C TYR A 82 -1.47 0.37 1.30
N GLN A 83 -1.62 -0.37 2.40
CA GLN A 83 -0.94 -1.65 2.59
C GLN A 83 -1.97 -2.76 2.40
N ILE A 84 -1.75 -3.65 1.44
CA ILE A 84 -2.62 -4.80 1.20
C ILE A 84 -1.99 -6.01 1.89
N ASN A 85 -2.75 -6.74 2.70
CA ASN A 85 -2.34 -7.96 3.37
C ASN A 85 -3.14 -9.11 2.77
N ILE A 86 -2.44 -10.12 2.25
CA ILE A 86 -3.07 -11.30 1.66
C ILE A 86 -2.47 -12.54 2.33
N LEU A 87 -3.34 -13.42 2.80
CA LEU A 87 -2.99 -14.75 3.27
C LEU A 87 -3.50 -15.77 2.24
N PHE A 88 -2.58 -16.54 1.66
CA PHE A 88 -2.91 -17.61 0.72
C PHE A 88 -2.86 -18.99 1.41
N GLY A 89 -3.83 -19.85 1.06
CA GLY A 89 -3.81 -21.29 1.29
C GLY A 89 -3.43 -22.05 0.02
N ILE A 90 -3.20 -23.37 0.12
CA ILE A 90 -2.55 -24.20 -0.92
C ILE A 90 -3.28 -25.54 -1.04
N VAL A 91 -3.36 -26.10 -2.26
CA VAL A 91 -3.73 -27.51 -2.51
C VAL A 91 -2.52 -28.29 -3.05
N SER A 92 -2.22 -29.45 -2.46
CA SER A 92 -0.87 -30.03 -2.36
C SER A 92 -0.37 -30.90 -3.52
N ALA A 93 -1.22 -31.29 -4.46
CA ALA A 93 -0.87 -32.24 -5.54
C ALA A 93 -0.46 -31.53 -6.86
N SER A 94 -0.01 -30.27 -6.77
CA SER A 94 0.10 -29.33 -7.90
C SER A 94 1.54 -28.81 -8.12
N PRO A 95 2.04 -28.68 -9.38
CA PRO A 95 3.45 -28.46 -9.70
C PRO A 95 3.82 -26.96 -9.85
N MET A 96 4.28 -26.52 -11.04
CA MET A 96 4.80 -25.16 -11.26
C MET A 96 4.03 -24.38 -12.33
N GLU A 97 3.28 -23.37 -11.90
CA GLU A 97 2.88 -22.25 -12.75
C GLU A 97 3.51 -20.94 -12.25
N LYS A 98 3.99 -20.11 -13.18
CA LYS A 98 4.57 -18.79 -12.89
C LYS A 98 3.54 -17.69 -13.21
N GLY A 99 2.74 -17.31 -12.23
CA GLY A 99 1.69 -16.30 -12.38
C GLY A 99 2.08 -14.90 -11.88
N LYS A 100 1.42 -13.87 -12.40
CA LYS A 100 1.38 -12.54 -11.80
C LYS A 100 0.03 -12.37 -11.09
N VAL A 101 0.04 -12.10 -9.79
CA VAL A 101 -1.17 -11.64 -9.10
C VAL A 101 -1.33 -10.14 -9.36
N GLN A 102 -2.53 -9.75 -9.80
CA GLN A 102 -2.97 -8.38 -10.05
C GLN A 102 -4.28 -8.12 -9.28
N MET A 103 -4.61 -6.86 -9.01
CA MET A 103 -5.90 -6.48 -8.42
C MET A 103 -6.42 -5.15 -8.96
N ASN A 104 -7.74 -5.01 -9.04
CA ASN A 104 -8.45 -3.73 -9.17
C ASN A 104 -9.09 -3.40 -7.80
N LEU A 105 -9.01 -2.14 -7.37
CA LEU A 105 -9.62 -1.68 -6.11
C LEU A 105 -10.72 -0.66 -6.40
N ILE A 106 -11.98 -1.09 -6.25
CA ILE A 106 -13.17 -0.26 -6.49
C ILE A 106 -13.69 0.28 -5.16
N GLY A 107 -13.93 1.60 -5.09
CA GLY A 107 -14.51 2.26 -3.92
C GLY A 107 -15.44 3.40 -4.29
N SER A 108 -16.09 4.01 -3.29
CA SER A 108 -17.08 5.08 -3.48
C SER A 108 -16.53 6.39 -4.08
N ARG A 109 -15.21 6.50 -4.25
CA ARG A 109 -14.52 7.64 -4.88
C ARG A 109 -13.92 7.28 -6.25
N GLY A 110 -14.31 6.15 -6.82
CA GLY A 110 -13.78 5.60 -8.08
C GLY A 110 -12.97 4.32 -7.89
N GLN A 111 -12.38 3.86 -8.99
CA GLN A 111 -11.54 2.65 -9.03
C GLN A 111 -10.06 3.00 -9.22
N LEU A 112 -9.17 2.23 -8.59
CA LEU A 112 -7.75 2.23 -8.92
C LEU A 112 -7.53 1.26 -10.08
N GLY A 113 -6.78 1.69 -11.10
CA GLY A 113 -6.36 0.81 -12.19
C GLY A 113 -5.55 -0.40 -11.71
N GLU A 114 -5.31 -1.35 -12.61
CA GLU A 114 -4.71 -2.64 -12.29
C GLU A 114 -3.36 -2.53 -11.55
N ILE A 115 -3.31 -3.07 -10.32
CA ILE A 115 -2.13 -3.06 -9.45
C ILE A 115 -1.47 -4.44 -9.49
N ALA A 116 -0.27 -4.54 -10.05
CA ALA A 116 0.53 -5.76 -10.02
C ALA A 116 1.16 -5.99 -8.63
N LEU A 117 0.74 -7.05 -7.94
CA LEU A 117 1.16 -7.36 -6.57
C LEU A 117 2.49 -8.12 -6.49
N THR A 118 2.86 -8.76 -7.60
CA THR A 118 4.00 -9.69 -7.70
C THR A 118 5.31 -9.04 -8.17
N ASN A 119 5.27 -7.82 -8.72
CA ASN A 119 6.40 -7.27 -9.51
C ASN A 119 6.84 -5.85 -9.12
N LYS A 120 6.83 -5.56 -7.81
CA LYS A 120 7.46 -4.43 -7.06
C LYS A 120 6.59 -3.20 -6.68
N VAL A 121 7.08 -2.53 -5.63
CA VAL A 121 6.90 -1.11 -5.25
C VAL A 121 5.56 -0.64 -4.67
N ASN A 122 4.97 -1.39 -3.74
CA ASN A 122 4.31 -0.88 -2.52
C ASN A 122 3.84 -2.13 -1.75
N LYS A 123 4.27 -2.32 -0.49
CA LYS A 123 4.21 -3.64 0.17
C LYS A 123 2.81 -4.24 0.20
N VAL A 124 2.66 -5.30 -0.59
CA VAL A 124 1.68 -6.35 -0.32
C VAL A 124 2.32 -7.26 0.72
N ARG A 125 1.80 -7.26 1.95
CA ARG A 125 2.28 -8.17 3.00
C ARG A 125 1.62 -9.53 2.72
N VAL A 126 2.22 -10.27 1.79
CA VAL A 126 1.85 -11.65 1.50
C VAL A 126 2.41 -12.52 2.61
N SER A 127 1.52 -12.96 3.50
CA SER A 127 1.82 -13.98 4.49
C SER A 127 1.34 -15.34 3.98
N TRP A 128 2.03 -16.40 4.38
CA TRP A 128 1.56 -17.77 4.23
C TRP A 128 1.12 -18.26 5.62
N TYR A 129 0.36 -19.36 5.67
CA TYR A 129 0.01 -19.97 6.96
C TYR A 129 1.29 -20.34 7.75
N PRO A 130 1.23 -20.31 9.10
CA PRO A 130 2.41 -20.53 9.94
C PRO A 130 3.15 -21.82 9.59
N GLY A 131 4.47 -21.71 9.43
CA GLY A 131 5.35 -22.85 9.12
C GLY A 131 5.77 -23.00 7.65
N PHE A 132 5.18 -22.27 6.70
CA PHE A 132 5.47 -22.43 5.27
C PHE A 132 6.16 -21.21 4.64
N LYS A 133 7.31 -21.43 3.97
CA LYS A 133 7.91 -20.48 3.02
C LYS A 133 7.67 -21.01 1.60
N PRO A 134 7.21 -20.20 0.63
CA PRO A 134 6.96 -20.68 -0.73
C PRO A 134 8.27 -20.96 -1.48
N THR A 135 8.77 -22.17 -1.35
CA THR A 135 9.67 -22.78 -2.34
C THR A 135 8.84 -23.18 -3.56
N THR A 136 8.72 -22.26 -4.51
CA THR A 136 8.50 -22.43 -5.97
C THR A 136 7.50 -23.48 -6.53
N SER A 137 6.65 -24.16 -5.76
CA SER A 137 5.74 -25.21 -6.26
C SER A 137 4.35 -25.20 -5.61
N GLN A 138 3.39 -24.55 -6.26
CA GLN A 138 1.96 -24.50 -5.94
C GLN A 138 1.21 -24.12 -7.22
N ARG A 139 0.03 -24.67 -7.52
CA ARG A 139 -0.92 -24.00 -8.43
C ARG A 139 -2.09 -23.41 -7.68
N SER A 140 -2.92 -24.27 -7.08
CA SER A 140 -4.21 -23.84 -6.57
C SER A 140 -4.02 -23.11 -5.24
N ILE A 141 -3.87 -21.79 -5.34
CA ILE A 141 -3.91 -20.87 -4.21
C ILE A 141 -5.34 -20.38 -4.01
N TYR A 142 -5.79 -20.26 -2.77
CA TYR A 142 -7.04 -19.58 -2.43
C TYR A 142 -6.73 -18.47 -1.42
N ILE A 143 -7.49 -17.38 -1.44
CA ILE A 143 -7.29 -16.28 -0.50
C ILE A 143 -8.08 -16.56 0.78
N VAL A 144 -7.34 -16.86 1.84
CA VAL A 144 -7.86 -17.14 3.19
C VAL A 144 -8.35 -15.86 3.84
N LYS A 145 -7.50 -14.81 3.76
CA LYS A 145 -7.74 -13.52 4.39
C LYS A 145 -7.18 -12.42 3.51
N LEU A 146 -8.06 -11.49 3.14
CA LEU A 146 -7.71 -10.25 2.46
C LEU A 146 -8.07 -9.08 3.36
N ALA A 147 -7.11 -8.21 3.61
CA ALA A 147 -7.32 -6.98 4.38
C ALA A 147 -6.48 -5.84 3.80
N MET A 148 -7.08 -4.66 3.67
CA MET A 148 -6.41 -3.44 3.25
C MET A 148 -6.31 -2.48 4.44
N VAL A 149 -5.12 -1.95 4.70
CA VAL A 149 -4.90 -0.90 5.70
C VAL A 149 -4.71 0.43 4.98
N LYS A 150 -5.57 1.41 5.25
CA LYS A 150 -5.34 2.79 4.79
C LYS A 150 -4.19 3.36 5.60
N GLY A 151 -3.04 3.59 4.96
CA GLY A 151 -1.80 3.96 5.64
C GLY A 151 -1.93 5.24 6.47
N GLU A 152 -2.76 6.19 6.02
CA GLU A 152 -2.99 7.49 6.67
C GLU A 152 -3.69 7.41 8.02
N THR A 153 -4.64 6.48 8.19
CA THR A 153 -5.57 6.45 9.34
C THR A 153 -5.53 5.13 10.09
N SER A 154 -4.62 4.22 9.70
CA SER A 154 -4.52 2.84 10.19
C SER A 154 -5.83 2.04 10.13
N LYS A 155 -6.83 2.51 9.36
CA LYS A 155 -8.15 1.88 9.24
C LYS A 155 -8.01 0.61 8.41
N ILE A 156 -8.50 -0.50 8.95
CA ILE A 156 -8.46 -1.82 8.32
C ILE A 156 -9.81 -2.08 7.65
N VAL A 157 -9.79 -2.36 6.35
CA VAL A 157 -10.92 -2.91 5.59
C VAL A 157 -10.64 -4.39 5.41
N ASN A 158 -11.40 -5.23 6.09
CA ASN A 158 -11.38 -6.68 5.86
C ASN A 158 -12.32 -7.02 4.71
N PHE A 159 -12.02 -8.04 3.94
CA PHE A 159 -12.87 -8.52 2.85
C PHE A 159 -13.49 -9.87 3.22
N LEU A 160 -14.66 -10.16 2.64
CA LEU A 160 -15.24 -11.49 2.59
C LEU A 160 -14.40 -12.32 1.64
N THR A 161 -13.93 -13.46 2.13
CA THR A 161 -13.15 -14.44 1.38
C THR A 161 -13.97 -15.70 1.27
N HIS A 162 -14.02 -16.24 0.06
CA HIS A 162 -14.57 -17.55 -0.24
C HIS A 162 -13.34 -18.45 -0.43
N ASN A 163 -13.34 -19.67 0.14
CA ASN A 163 -12.19 -20.59 0.05
C ASN A 163 -12.14 -21.27 -1.33
N GLU A 164 -12.24 -20.47 -2.38
CA GLU A 164 -12.29 -20.87 -3.77
C GLU A 164 -10.90 -20.78 -4.39
N THR A 165 -10.49 -21.83 -5.09
CA THR A 165 -9.19 -21.88 -5.76
C THR A 165 -9.11 -20.86 -6.90
N ILE A 166 -8.04 -20.07 -6.91
CA ILE A 166 -7.72 -19.14 -7.98
C ILE A 166 -7.08 -19.93 -9.12
N GLU A 167 -7.70 -19.89 -10.29
CA GLU A 167 -7.13 -20.38 -11.54
C GLU A 167 -6.44 -19.26 -12.31
N ALA A 168 -5.42 -19.62 -13.11
CA ALA A 168 -4.76 -18.64 -13.97
C ALA A 168 -5.75 -18.01 -14.97
N GLY A 169 -5.64 -16.69 -15.16
CA GLY A 169 -6.53 -15.93 -16.04
C GLY A 169 -7.92 -15.60 -15.46
N HIS A 170 -8.31 -16.20 -14.34
CA HIS A 170 -9.61 -15.93 -13.70
C HIS A 170 -9.53 -14.76 -12.71
N THR A 171 -10.58 -13.92 -12.71
CA THR A 171 -10.75 -12.81 -11.75
C THR A 171 -11.72 -13.22 -10.65
N GLN A 172 -11.26 -13.24 -9.39
CA GLN A 172 -12.13 -13.39 -8.22
C GLN A 172 -12.52 -12.01 -7.65
N TYR A 173 -13.76 -11.89 -7.19
CA TYR A 173 -14.30 -10.66 -6.60
C TYR A 173 -14.43 -10.80 -5.08
N PHE A 174 -13.94 -9.80 -4.35
CA PHE A 174 -13.95 -9.78 -2.89
C PHE A 174 -14.72 -8.55 -2.39
N THR A 175 -15.79 -8.76 -1.62
CA THR A 175 -16.60 -7.66 -1.06
C THR A 175 -16.05 -7.23 0.29
N ALA A 176 -15.95 -5.92 0.54
CA ALA A 176 -15.54 -5.40 1.84
C ALA A 176 -16.58 -5.75 2.93
N LYS A 177 -16.11 -6.27 4.07
CA LYS A 177 -16.94 -6.47 5.28
C LYS A 177 -17.37 -5.11 5.80
N ARG A 178 -18.68 -4.87 5.82
CA ARG A 178 -19.29 -3.72 6.49
C ARG A 178 -19.41 -4.06 7.97
N PHE A 179 -18.80 -3.23 8.81
CA PHE A 179 -18.97 -3.19 10.26
C PHE A 179 -19.69 -1.88 10.59
#